data_AF-A0A511SY35-F1
#
_entry.id   AF-A0A511SY35-F1
#
_cell.length_a   1.000
_cell.length_b   1.000
_cell.length_c   1.000
_cell.angle_alpha   90.00
_cell.angle_beta   90.00
_cell.angle_gamma   90.00
#
_symmetry.space_group_name_H-M   'P 1'
#
loop_
_entity.id
_entity.type
_entity.pdbx_description
1 polymer ?
#
loop_
_entity_poly.entity_id
_entity_poly.type
_entity_poly.pdbx_seq_one_letter_code
_entity_poly.pdbx_strand_id
1 'polypeptide(L)'
;MSSNSEATQALLSLCGDKRRWKAELTVDAVKKLLAEGADVNARDVNGQSALHHAVQGQYQKSDPLPDAQVVRALIEAGADVNARDNHQQTPLTRAFPSEKTPENEALALELIALLKAAGGKVPSDVVDGNGAAFRWTTARLLREVLDAGARLDARNERGGTPLHSAVVSGDPDVIQLMLERGAEVNAIDGQGRTALGIALRTKEEVWVAHNKRTAGFNAVIQALEAAGGKASVSIPLSDDVFAPYPIDEDAFRKVLTEQKQKLSFKHAIASAQEAITGLHGYGDPAEALGKLETLRDTLTTPPRKVHIKEPLNLRSAFFHHGDLEVDGDLDIGKPFAVTGDVIVHGVVWDSGNDSLVNILGNLKCHGLYSSGEFSVAKDIEARDVVLGYYNDHILAAKTIRARVVIEDDHAFDARTEAQHHFDIDTYAQGYGDGVGDQLKALFVDEVLEPAEETDDEEDGEPARIDKGALFNRISKGLPVFRE
;
A
#
# COMPACT_ATOMS: atom_id res chain seq x y z
N MET A 1 28.77 19.53 29.08
CA MET A 1 28.24 18.60 28.06
C MET A 1 26.78 18.22 28.30
N SER A 2 26.27 18.14 29.55
CA SER A 2 24.83 17.88 29.82
C SER A 2 23.88 19.00 29.32
N SER A 3 24.29 20.27 29.50
CA SER A 3 23.44 21.45 29.18
C SER A 3 23.02 21.54 27.71
N ASN A 4 23.91 21.23 26.77
CA ASN A 4 23.60 21.30 25.33
C ASN A 4 22.55 20.24 24.94
N SER A 5 22.57 19.07 25.57
CA SER A 5 21.57 18.03 25.34
C SER A 5 20.20 18.43 25.92
N GLU A 6 20.18 19.05 27.10
CA GLU A 6 18.95 19.51 27.76
C GLU A 6 18.28 20.67 27.00
N ALA A 7 19.05 21.70 26.60
CA ALA A 7 18.53 22.83 25.82
C ALA A 7 17.99 22.39 24.45
N THR A 8 18.67 21.43 23.80
CA THR A 8 18.21 20.84 22.54
C THR A 8 16.89 20.10 22.70
N GLN A 9 16.77 19.25 23.72
CA GLN A 9 15.52 18.54 23.99
C GLN A 9 14.39 19.50 24.39
N ALA A 10 14.71 20.56 25.13
CA ALA A 10 13.75 21.60 25.47
C ALA A 10 13.24 22.35 24.23
N LEU A 11 14.12 22.66 23.26
CA LEU A 11 13.73 23.29 22.00
C LEU A 11 12.82 22.38 21.15
N LEU A 12 13.21 21.11 20.98
CA LEU A 12 12.39 20.12 20.26
C LEU A 12 11.04 19.93 20.93
N SER A 13 11.00 19.79 22.25
CA SER A 13 9.76 19.66 23.01
C SER A 13 8.89 20.92 22.92
N LEU A 14 9.48 22.12 23.00
CA LEU A 14 8.75 23.38 22.92
C LEU A 14 8.09 23.57 21.54
N CYS A 15 8.81 23.22 20.47
CA CYS A 15 8.25 23.27 19.11
C CYS A 15 7.29 22.10 18.84
N GLY A 16 7.52 20.90 19.37
CA GLY A 16 6.69 19.72 19.11
C GLY A 16 5.39 19.64 19.92
N ASP A 17 5.35 20.20 21.12
CA ASP A 17 4.15 20.15 21.97
C ASP A 17 3.23 21.36 21.73
N LYS A 18 2.28 21.17 20.82
CA LYS A 18 1.26 22.18 20.45
C LYS A 18 0.47 22.72 21.63
N ARG A 19 0.34 21.99 22.75
CA ARG A 19 -0.40 22.45 23.94
C ARG A 19 0.30 23.62 24.61
N ARG A 20 1.63 23.67 24.49
CA ARG A 20 2.48 24.70 25.11
C ARG A 20 2.59 25.96 24.26
N TRP A 21 2.28 25.89 22.96
CA TRP A 21 2.57 26.99 22.04
C TRP A 21 1.95 28.33 22.45
N LYS A 22 0.67 28.33 22.86
CA LYS A 22 -0.03 29.56 23.25
C LYS A 22 0.59 30.27 24.46
N ALA A 23 1.22 29.52 25.36
CA ALA A 23 1.75 30.04 26.62
C ALA A 23 3.28 30.22 26.59
N GLU A 24 3.99 29.39 25.84
CA GLU A 24 5.45 29.22 25.98
C GLU A 24 6.23 29.39 24.68
N LEU A 25 5.65 29.03 23.51
CA LEU A 25 6.38 29.14 22.23
C LEU A 25 6.40 30.59 21.77
N THR A 26 7.48 31.28 22.09
CA THR A 26 7.73 32.68 21.69
C THR A 26 9.11 32.79 21.05
N VAL A 27 9.32 33.85 20.26
CA VAL A 27 10.63 34.16 19.67
C VAL A 27 11.72 34.26 20.74
N ASP A 28 11.41 34.87 21.89
CA ASP A 28 12.36 35.05 22.99
C ASP A 28 12.72 33.71 23.67
N ALA A 29 11.73 32.82 23.85
CA ALA A 29 11.98 31.49 24.38
C ALA A 29 12.89 30.66 23.45
N VAL A 30 12.65 30.72 22.13
CA VAL A 30 13.51 30.06 21.13
C VAL A 30 14.93 30.65 21.15
N LYS A 31 15.06 31.99 21.09
CA LYS A 31 16.37 32.66 21.14
C LYS A 31 17.14 32.35 22.43
N LYS A 32 16.45 32.24 23.56
CA LYS A 32 17.05 31.85 24.84
C LYS A 32 17.62 30.43 24.79
N LEU A 33 16.83 29.45 24.35
CA LEU A 33 17.28 28.06 24.24
C LEU A 33 18.47 27.91 23.29
N LEU A 34 18.47 28.66 22.18
CA LEU A 34 19.60 28.71 21.25
C LEU A 34 20.85 29.33 21.90
N ALA A 35 20.70 30.40 22.68
CA ALA A 35 21.80 31.00 23.44
C ALA A 35 22.36 30.08 24.53
N GLU A 36 21.53 29.18 25.06
CA GLU A 36 21.92 28.11 26.00
C GLU A 36 22.62 26.92 25.31
N GLY A 37 22.74 26.96 23.98
CA GLY A 37 23.47 25.97 23.19
C GLY A 37 22.60 24.84 22.63
N ALA A 38 21.28 25.06 22.50
CA ALA A 38 20.41 24.13 21.77
C ALA A 38 20.85 23.99 20.31
N ASP A 39 20.96 22.75 19.83
CA ASP A 39 21.19 22.47 18.42
C ASP A 39 19.86 22.63 17.65
N VAL A 40 19.77 23.68 16.85
CA VAL A 40 18.59 24.00 16.03
C VAL A 40 18.27 22.91 14.99
N ASN A 41 19.26 22.09 14.62
CA ASN A 41 19.15 21.05 13.60
C ASN A 41 19.02 19.64 14.18
N ALA A 42 18.96 19.51 15.51
CA ALA A 42 18.67 18.24 16.16
C ALA A 42 17.34 17.67 15.68
N ARG A 43 17.25 16.33 15.73
CA ARG A 43 16.09 15.57 15.25
C ARG A 43 15.56 14.68 16.36
N ASP A 44 14.23 14.59 16.44
CA ASP A 44 13.56 13.64 17.31
C ASP A 44 13.56 12.22 16.74
N VAL A 45 12.85 11.30 17.41
CA VAL A 45 12.71 9.89 16.99
C VAL A 45 12.05 9.71 15.62
N ASN A 46 11.28 10.71 15.16
CA ASN A 46 10.64 10.74 13.84
C ASN A 46 11.52 11.43 12.78
N GLY A 47 12.75 11.82 13.14
CA GLY A 47 13.63 12.57 12.27
C GLY A 47 13.25 14.05 12.12
N GLN A 48 12.29 14.55 12.89
CA GLN A 48 11.79 15.92 12.76
C GLN A 48 12.65 16.90 13.58
N SER A 49 12.97 18.05 12.98
CA SER A 49 13.64 19.16 13.67
C SER A 49 12.64 20.15 14.27
N ALA A 50 13.13 21.10 15.07
CA ALA A 50 12.32 22.20 15.60
C ALA A 50 11.57 22.96 14.49
N LEU A 51 12.22 23.14 13.33
CA LEU A 51 11.61 23.79 12.17
C LEU A 51 10.50 22.95 11.52
N HIS A 52 10.59 21.62 11.51
CA HIS A 52 9.49 20.76 11.02
C HIS A 52 8.23 20.91 11.86
N HIS A 53 8.40 21.03 13.19
CA HIS A 53 7.28 21.19 14.12
C HIS A 53 6.70 22.60 14.05
N ALA A 54 7.55 23.63 14.04
CA ALA A 54 7.13 25.04 14.08
C ALA A 54 6.31 25.49 12.87
N VAL A 55 6.45 24.81 11.72
CA VAL A 55 5.68 25.12 10.49
C VAL A 55 4.38 24.32 10.37
N GLN A 56 4.19 23.30 11.19
CA GLN A 56 3.10 22.35 11.02
C GLN A 56 1.76 22.95 11.43
N GLY A 57 0.81 22.97 10.49
CA GLY A 57 -0.55 23.45 10.71
C GLY A 57 -1.34 22.66 11.75
N GLN A 58 -2.56 23.10 12.06
CA GLN A 58 -3.46 22.43 12.99
C GLN A 58 -3.79 21.00 12.55
N TYR A 59 -3.74 20.04 13.47
CA TYR A 59 -4.33 18.71 13.25
C TYR A 59 -5.77 18.67 13.73
N GLN A 60 -6.05 19.41 14.80
CA GLN A 60 -7.38 19.60 15.35
C GLN A 60 -7.69 21.10 15.39
N LYS A 61 -8.96 21.48 15.21
CA LYS A 61 -9.41 22.87 15.27
C LYS A 61 -8.98 23.63 16.54
N SER A 62 -8.75 22.93 17.65
CA SER A 62 -8.28 23.51 18.92
C SER A 62 -6.77 23.78 18.99
N ASP A 63 -5.98 23.15 18.11
CA ASP A 63 -4.54 23.37 18.03
C ASP A 63 -4.23 24.85 17.76
N PRO A 64 -3.13 25.40 18.27
CA PRO A 64 -2.67 26.71 17.84
C PRO A 64 -2.19 26.69 16.40
N LEU A 65 -2.33 27.84 15.73
CA LEU A 65 -1.69 28.08 14.44
C LEU A 65 -0.19 28.32 14.63
N PRO A 66 0.66 27.91 13.66
CA PRO A 66 2.06 28.33 13.60
C PRO A 66 2.27 29.84 13.72
N ASP A 67 3.35 30.23 14.38
CA ASP A 67 3.81 31.63 14.41
C ASP A 67 4.95 31.83 13.40
N ALA A 68 4.69 32.62 12.36
CA ALA A 68 5.68 32.94 11.33
C ALA A 68 6.93 33.64 11.89
N GLN A 69 6.85 34.35 13.02
CA GLN A 69 8.02 34.96 13.66
C GLN A 69 8.92 33.91 14.32
N VAL A 70 8.35 32.86 14.91
CA VAL A 70 9.10 31.74 15.47
C VAL A 70 9.84 31.00 14.35
N VAL A 71 9.15 30.75 13.23
CA VAL A 71 9.76 30.14 12.04
C VAL A 71 10.93 30.97 11.50
N ARG A 72 10.77 32.30 11.40
CA ARG A 72 11.86 33.22 11.03
C ARG A 72 13.05 33.12 11.99
N ALA A 73 12.81 33.12 13.30
CA ALA A 73 13.88 33.03 14.29
C ALA A 73 14.67 31.72 14.18
N LEU A 74 14.00 30.60 13.90
CA LEU A 74 14.67 29.31 13.66
C LEU A 74 15.52 29.35 12.37
N ILE A 75 14.99 29.90 11.27
CA ILE A 75 15.72 30.05 10.01
C ILE A 75 16.95 30.97 10.19
N GLU A 76 16.79 32.11 10.84
CA GLU A 76 17.88 33.05 11.14
C GLU A 76 18.97 32.42 12.02
N ALA A 77 18.59 31.47 12.89
CA ALA A 77 19.51 30.70 13.70
C ALA A 77 20.22 29.56 12.94
N GLY A 78 19.96 29.38 11.64
CA GLY A 78 20.59 28.36 10.81
C GLY A 78 19.87 27.01 10.80
N ALA A 79 18.56 26.98 11.07
CA ALA A 79 17.76 25.79 10.83
C ALA A 79 17.82 25.36 9.36
N ASP A 80 18.09 24.08 9.12
CA ASP A 80 18.12 23.49 7.79
C ASP A 80 16.69 23.37 7.23
N VAL A 81 16.35 24.29 6.32
CA VAL A 81 15.07 24.36 5.62
C VAL A 81 14.82 23.19 4.65
N ASN A 82 15.85 22.38 4.37
CA ASN A 82 15.78 21.21 3.49
C ASN A 82 16.01 19.88 4.24
N ALA A 83 16.11 19.91 5.57
CA ALA A 83 16.20 18.70 6.38
C ALA A 83 15.01 17.76 6.07
N ARG A 84 15.28 16.46 6.00
CA ARG A 84 14.26 15.42 5.77
C ARG A 84 14.00 14.62 7.03
N ASP A 85 12.74 14.46 7.39
CA ASP A 85 12.31 13.54 8.44
C ASP A 85 12.25 12.08 7.96
N ASN A 86 11.79 11.16 8.81
CA ASN A 86 11.70 9.72 8.48
C ASN A 86 10.66 9.41 7.39
N HIS A 87 9.80 10.38 7.06
CA HIS A 87 8.86 10.31 5.93
C HIS A 87 9.41 11.06 4.70
N GLN A 88 10.69 11.41 4.69
CA GLN A 88 11.35 12.15 3.61
C GLN A 88 10.76 13.55 3.36
N GLN A 89 10.03 14.11 4.32
CA GLN A 89 9.38 15.41 4.20
C GLN A 89 10.30 16.52 4.69
N THR A 90 10.27 17.67 4.03
CA THR A 90 10.96 18.90 4.46
C THR A 90 10.01 19.83 5.23
N PRO A 91 10.51 20.82 5.98
CA PRO A 91 9.67 21.83 6.62
C PRO A 91 8.68 22.50 5.65
N LEU A 92 9.10 22.80 4.42
CA LEU A 92 8.21 23.36 3.40
C LEU A 92 6.99 22.46 3.14
N THR A 93 7.24 21.16 3.07
CA THR A 93 6.21 20.15 2.80
C THR A 93 5.39 19.76 4.03
N ARG A 94 5.86 20.10 5.24
CA ARG A 94 5.11 20.01 6.49
C ARG A 94 4.21 21.22 6.76
N ALA A 95 4.48 22.35 6.09
CA ALA A 95 3.68 23.58 6.24
C ALA A 95 2.27 23.48 5.63
N PHE A 96 1.99 22.42 4.85
CA PHE A 96 0.66 22.22 4.28
C PHE A 96 -0.36 21.83 5.35
N PRO A 97 -1.50 22.51 5.42
CA PRO A 97 -2.53 22.21 6.40
C PRO A 97 -3.31 20.95 6.02
N SER A 98 -3.71 20.16 7.02
CA SER A 98 -4.69 19.08 6.84
C SER A 98 -6.11 19.64 6.65
N GLU A 99 -6.47 20.72 7.34
CA GLU A 99 -7.77 21.39 7.21
C GLU A 99 -7.70 22.56 6.21
N LYS A 100 -8.61 22.57 5.23
CA LYS A 100 -8.68 23.59 4.16
C LYS A 100 -9.50 24.81 4.57
N THR A 101 -9.14 25.47 5.68
CA THR A 101 -9.76 26.76 6.05
C THR A 101 -9.00 27.94 5.44
N PRO A 102 -9.66 29.09 5.18
CA PRO A 102 -8.98 30.28 4.66
C PRO A 102 -7.82 30.76 5.54
N GLU A 103 -7.94 30.62 6.86
CA GLU A 103 -6.92 31.02 7.82
C GLU A 103 -5.69 30.11 7.74
N ASN A 104 -5.91 28.78 7.68
CA ASN A 104 -4.83 27.80 7.51
C ASN A 104 -4.12 27.96 6.17
N GLU A 105 -4.88 28.21 5.10
CA GLU A 105 -4.30 28.46 3.78
C GLU A 105 -3.45 29.73 3.76
N ALA A 106 -3.95 30.83 4.32
CA ALA A 106 -3.23 32.11 4.35
C ALA A 106 -1.89 31.99 5.11
N LEU A 107 -1.90 31.32 6.25
CA LEU A 107 -0.69 31.10 7.04
C LEU A 107 0.27 30.15 6.34
N ALA A 108 -0.21 29.04 5.78
CA ALA A 108 0.63 28.12 5.03
C ALA A 108 1.33 28.80 3.85
N LEU A 109 0.62 29.70 3.13
CA LEU A 109 1.23 30.52 2.07
C LEU A 109 2.35 31.44 2.61
N GLU A 110 2.15 32.07 3.77
CA GLU A 110 3.19 32.89 4.40
C GLU A 110 4.41 32.05 4.77
N LEU A 111 4.21 30.89 5.40
CA LEU A 111 5.30 30.00 5.82
C LEU A 111 6.05 29.42 4.63
N ILE A 112 5.35 28.98 3.59
CA ILE A 112 5.98 28.46 2.37
C ILE A 112 6.79 29.56 1.69
N ALA A 113 6.28 30.78 1.61
CA ALA A 113 7.04 31.91 1.07
C ALA A 113 8.34 32.17 1.87
N LEU A 114 8.27 32.08 3.20
CA LEU A 114 9.45 32.21 4.06
C LEU A 114 10.49 31.12 3.82
N LEU A 115 10.04 29.87 3.78
CA LEU A 115 10.91 28.71 3.58
C LEU A 115 11.56 28.76 2.19
N LYS A 116 10.79 29.13 1.15
CA LYS A 116 11.32 29.34 -0.22
C LYS A 116 12.37 30.45 -0.26
N ALA A 117 12.11 31.59 0.40
CA ALA A 117 13.07 32.70 0.45
C ALA A 117 14.39 32.29 1.12
N ALA A 118 14.34 31.35 2.06
CA ALA A 118 15.50 30.74 2.71
C ALA A 118 16.17 29.60 1.90
N GLY A 119 15.70 29.32 0.67
CA GLY A 119 16.25 28.26 -0.19
C GLY A 119 15.64 26.88 0.04
N GLY A 120 14.50 26.81 0.73
CA GLY A 120 13.70 25.59 0.89
C GLY A 120 13.18 25.10 -0.45
N LYS A 121 13.33 23.80 -0.71
CA LYS A 121 12.91 23.13 -1.93
C LYS A 121 11.95 22.00 -1.62
N VAL A 122 11.19 21.62 -2.62
CA VAL A 122 10.43 20.37 -2.61
C VAL A 122 11.32 19.28 -3.21
N PRO A 123 11.64 18.21 -2.48
CA PRO A 123 12.48 17.18 -3.04
C PRO A 123 11.75 16.42 -4.16
N SER A 124 12.49 16.16 -5.23
CA SER A 124 12.00 15.53 -6.47
C SER A 124 11.95 14.00 -6.42
N ASP A 125 12.59 13.42 -5.42
CA ASP A 125 12.85 12.00 -5.21
C ASP A 125 12.04 11.43 -4.04
N VAL A 126 11.04 12.16 -3.52
CA VAL A 126 10.16 11.65 -2.47
C VAL A 126 9.21 10.62 -3.09
N VAL A 127 9.38 9.35 -2.72
CA VAL A 127 8.59 8.20 -3.21
C VAL A 127 7.53 7.75 -2.18
N ASP A 128 7.45 8.38 -1.01
CA ASP A 128 6.47 7.97 0.00
C ASP A 128 5.03 8.19 -0.49
N GLY A 129 4.09 7.36 -0.01
CA GLY A 129 2.70 7.35 -0.46
C GLY A 129 1.94 8.69 -0.41
N ASN A 130 2.50 9.73 0.24
CA ASN A 130 1.95 11.08 0.33
C ASN A 130 3.01 12.17 0.13
N GLY A 131 3.96 11.97 -0.79
CA GLY A 131 5.01 12.93 -1.09
C GLY A 131 4.49 14.35 -1.31
N ALA A 132 5.37 15.34 -1.24
CA ALA A 132 4.99 16.75 -1.35
C ALA A 132 4.21 17.10 -2.62
N ALA A 133 4.59 16.48 -3.74
CA ALA A 133 3.90 16.60 -5.00
C ALA A 133 2.56 15.86 -5.04
N PHE A 134 2.11 15.23 -3.96
CA PHE A 134 0.84 14.48 -3.83
C PHE A 134 -0.09 15.03 -2.75
N ARG A 135 0.35 16.05 -2.00
CA ARG A 135 -0.46 16.70 -0.95
C ARG A 135 -1.24 17.87 -1.54
N TRP A 136 -2.54 17.65 -1.73
CA TRP A 136 -3.44 18.64 -2.36
C TRP A 136 -4.24 19.41 -1.33
N THR A 137 -4.02 20.71 -1.32
CA THR A 137 -4.85 21.66 -0.58
C THR A 137 -5.67 22.47 -1.56
N THR A 138 -5.10 23.53 -2.13
CA THR A 138 -5.73 24.48 -3.05
C THR A 138 -4.81 24.79 -4.23
N ALA A 139 -5.35 25.34 -5.32
CA ALA A 139 -4.55 25.78 -6.46
C ALA A 139 -3.48 26.83 -6.08
N ARG A 140 -3.71 27.65 -5.04
CA ARG A 140 -2.75 28.66 -4.57
C ARG A 140 -1.52 28.02 -3.92
N LEU A 141 -1.73 27.09 -3.00
CA LEU A 141 -0.64 26.36 -2.34
C LEU A 141 0.11 25.47 -3.34
N LEU A 142 -0.60 24.83 -4.28
CA LEU A 142 0.02 24.08 -5.36
C LEU A 142 0.97 24.94 -6.20
N ARG A 143 0.56 26.18 -6.53
CA ARG A 143 1.41 27.12 -7.28
C ARG A 143 2.73 27.35 -6.57
N GLU A 144 2.70 27.65 -5.27
CA GLU A 144 3.90 27.92 -4.50
C GLU A 144 4.88 26.75 -4.49
N VAL A 145 4.36 25.53 -4.48
CA VAL A 145 5.12 24.27 -4.35
C VAL A 145 5.70 23.82 -5.68
N LEU A 146 4.97 24.00 -6.78
CA LEU A 146 5.53 23.88 -8.12
C LEU A 146 6.65 24.89 -8.33
N ASP A 147 6.46 26.13 -7.89
CA ASP A 147 7.50 27.17 -7.96
C ASP A 147 8.70 26.87 -7.02
N ALA A 148 8.52 26.03 -6.00
CA ALA A 148 9.58 25.50 -5.13
C ALA A 148 10.27 24.24 -5.68
N GLY A 149 9.95 23.84 -6.91
CA GLY A 149 10.59 22.72 -7.63
C GLY A 149 9.88 21.37 -7.52
N ALA A 150 8.63 21.33 -7.04
CA ALA A 150 7.88 20.08 -7.03
C ALA A 150 7.66 19.54 -8.45
N ARG A 151 7.83 18.24 -8.61
CA ARG A 151 7.73 17.54 -9.89
C ARG A 151 6.31 17.05 -10.17
N LEU A 152 5.85 17.26 -11.40
CA LEU A 152 4.55 16.76 -11.89
C LEU A 152 4.61 15.32 -12.44
N ASP A 153 5.81 14.77 -12.60
CA ASP A 153 6.08 13.43 -13.09
C ASP A 153 6.56 12.46 -11.99
N ALA A 154 6.57 12.91 -10.74
CA ALA A 154 6.83 12.05 -9.58
C ALA A 154 5.83 10.88 -9.55
N ARG A 155 6.24 9.75 -8.97
CA ARG A 155 5.45 8.52 -8.93
C ARG A 155 5.32 8.06 -7.49
N ASN A 156 4.08 7.82 -7.04
CA ASN A 156 3.84 7.19 -5.73
C ASN A 156 4.03 5.67 -5.82
N GLU A 157 3.85 4.97 -4.70
CA GLU A 157 3.95 3.50 -4.59
C GLU A 157 3.00 2.72 -5.52
N ARG A 158 1.95 3.36 -6.04
CA ARG A 158 1.01 2.78 -7.02
C ARG A 158 1.35 3.16 -8.47
N GLY A 159 2.51 3.79 -8.70
CA GLY A 159 2.92 4.32 -9.99
C GLY A 159 2.12 5.55 -10.46
N GLY A 160 1.24 6.10 -9.63
CA GLY A 160 0.42 7.27 -10.00
C GLY A 160 1.22 8.57 -9.99
N THR A 161 0.94 9.45 -10.95
CA THR A 161 1.47 10.84 -10.97
C THR A 161 0.63 11.77 -10.09
N PRO A 162 1.16 12.95 -9.75
CA PRO A 162 0.40 14.09 -9.22
C PRO A 162 -1.01 14.24 -9.79
N LEU A 163 -1.14 14.18 -11.12
CA LEU A 163 -2.42 14.34 -11.79
C LEU A 163 -3.41 13.20 -11.48
N HIS A 164 -2.94 11.96 -11.30
CA HIS A 164 -3.80 10.82 -10.95
C HIS A 164 -4.47 11.02 -9.58
N SER A 165 -3.69 11.44 -8.59
CA SER A 165 -4.21 11.66 -7.24
C SER A 165 -5.08 12.92 -7.15
N ALA A 166 -4.77 13.97 -7.92
CA ALA A 166 -5.56 15.21 -7.93
C ALA A 166 -6.98 15.00 -8.49
N VAL A 167 -7.15 14.08 -9.44
CA VAL A 167 -8.48 13.76 -9.99
C VAL A 167 -9.43 13.24 -8.91
N VAL A 168 -8.91 12.50 -7.92
CA VAL A 168 -9.71 11.99 -6.80
C VAL A 168 -10.15 13.11 -5.86
N SER A 169 -9.50 14.28 -5.88
CA SER A 169 -9.95 15.46 -5.10
C SER A 169 -10.95 16.34 -5.82
N GLY A 170 -11.28 16.03 -7.09
CA GLY A 170 -12.30 16.69 -7.91
C GLY A 170 -12.27 18.22 -7.94
N ASP A 171 -11.08 18.81 -7.78
CA ASP A 171 -10.85 20.25 -7.78
C ASP A 171 -10.37 20.67 -9.19
N PRO A 172 -11.24 21.29 -10.02
CA PRO A 172 -10.89 21.65 -11.38
C PRO A 172 -9.78 22.69 -11.48
N ASP A 173 -9.64 23.59 -10.49
CA ASP A 173 -8.61 24.64 -10.50
C ASP A 173 -7.22 24.02 -10.29
N VAL A 174 -7.13 23.01 -9.42
CA VAL A 174 -5.92 22.21 -9.21
C VAL A 174 -5.53 21.47 -10.48
N ILE A 175 -6.49 20.80 -11.14
CA ILE A 175 -6.26 20.06 -12.38
C ILE A 175 -5.80 21.00 -13.50
N GLN A 176 -6.48 22.14 -13.67
CA GLN A 176 -6.12 23.12 -14.67
C GLN A 176 -4.71 23.65 -14.45
N LEU A 177 -4.35 24.01 -13.21
CA LEU A 177 -3.01 24.48 -12.89
C LEU A 177 -1.93 23.42 -13.20
N MET A 178 -2.17 22.15 -12.89
CA MET A 178 -1.21 21.08 -13.22
C MET A 178 -1.01 20.94 -14.73
N LEU A 179 -2.10 20.99 -15.51
CA LEU A 179 -2.05 20.90 -16.97
C LEU A 179 -1.33 22.12 -17.57
N GLU A 180 -1.63 23.33 -17.10
CA GLU A 180 -0.92 24.57 -17.49
C GLU A 180 0.58 24.51 -17.19
N ARG A 181 0.97 23.78 -16.14
CA ARG A 181 2.36 23.59 -15.71
C ARG A 181 3.04 22.39 -16.37
N GLY A 182 2.39 21.74 -17.34
CA GLY A 182 2.98 20.69 -18.16
C GLY A 182 2.87 19.29 -17.59
N ALA A 183 1.88 19.01 -16.73
CA ALA A 183 1.60 17.64 -16.33
C ALA A 183 1.24 16.77 -17.55
N GLU A 184 1.85 15.60 -17.66
CA GLU A 184 1.56 14.64 -18.72
C GLU A 184 0.15 14.05 -18.51
N VAL A 185 -0.80 14.52 -19.32
CA VAL A 185 -2.24 14.20 -19.19
C VAL A 185 -2.54 12.71 -19.42
N ASN A 186 -1.71 12.04 -20.23
CA ASN A 186 -1.88 10.65 -20.62
C ASN A 186 -0.86 9.71 -19.95
N ALA A 187 -0.19 10.16 -18.90
CA ALA A 187 0.63 9.28 -18.07
C ALA A 187 -0.23 8.14 -17.52
N ILE A 188 0.33 6.93 -17.43
CA ILE A 188 -0.34 5.76 -16.87
C ILE A 188 0.19 5.44 -15.47
N ASP A 189 -0.68 5.03 -14.55
CA ASP A 189 -0.26 4.48 -13.26
C ASP A 189 0.19 3.01 -13.33
N GLY A 190 0.51 2.39 -12.19
CA GLY A 190 0.92 0.98 -12.12
C GLY A 190 -0.16 -0.03 -12.54
N GLN A 191 -1.39 0.41 -12.76
CA GLN A 191 -2.48 -0.40 -13.34
C GLN A 191 -2.77 0.00 -14.80
N GLY A 192 -1.93 0.83 -15.43
CA GLY A 192 -2.12 1.26 -16.81
C GLY A 192 -3.14 2.38 -17.00
N ARG A 193 -3.70 2.92 -15.92
CA ARG A 193 -4.82 3.86 -15.98
C ARG A 193 -4.31 5.27 -16.17
N THR A 194 -4.97 6.07 -16.99
CA THR A 194 -4.73 7.52 -17.05
C THR A 194 -5.52 8.26 -15.97
N ALA A 195 -5.19 9.54 -15.74
CA ALA A 195 -5.96 10.42 -14.87
C ALA A 195 -7.44 10.52 -15.30
N LEU A 196 -7.72 10.65 -16.61
CA LEU A 196 -9.10 10.64 -17.12
C LEU A 196 -9.78 9.28 -16.93
N GLY A 197 -9.06 8.18 -17.16
CA GLY A 197 -9.56 6.84 -16.86
C GLY A 197 -10.02 6.72 -15.41
N ILE A 198 -9.20 7.19 -14.45
CA ILE A 198 -9.56 7.21 -13.02
C ILE A 198 -10.82 8.06 -12.79
N ALA A 199 -10.87 9.29 -13.31
CA ALA A 199 -12.04 10.16 -13.18
C ALA A 199 -13.33 9.47 -13.64
N LEU A 200 -13.27 8.74 -14.75
CA LEU A 200 -14.45 8.10 -15.33
C LEU A 200 -14.94 6.87 -14.54
N ARG A 201 -14.10 6.23 -13.72
CA ARG A 201 -14.48 5.06 -12.90
C ARG A 201 -14.83 5.41 -11.45
N THR A 202 -14.30 6.52 -10.91
CA THR A 202 -14.52 6.92 -9.52
C THR A 202 -16.00 7.18 -9.22
N LYS A 203 -16.47 6.63 -8.09
CA LYS A 203 -17.86 6.75 -7.61
C LYS A 203 -17.98 7.23 -6.16
N GLU A 204 -16.92 7.79 -5.55
CA GLU A 204 -16.98 8.22 -4.15
C GLU A 204 -18.16 9.16 -3.88
N GLU A 205 -18.76 9.05 -2.70
CA GLU A 205 -19.97 9.78 -2.31
C GLU A 205 -19.80 11.30 -2.40
N VAL A 206 -18.60 11.81 -2.10
CA VAL A 206 -18.27 13.26 -2.23
C VAL A 206 -18.36 13.76 -3.69
N TRP A 207 -18.25 12.88 -4.67
CA TRP A 207 -18.37 13.18 -6.11
C TRP A 207 -19.75 12.88 -6.67
N VAL A 208 -20.59 12.16 -5.92
CA VAL A 208 -21.88 11.63 -6.38
C VAL A 208 -22.98 12.12 -5.45
N ALA A 209 -23.60 13.25 -5.78
CA ALA A 209 -24.82 13.71 -5.11
C ALA A 209 -26.04 13.11 -5.81
N HIS A 210 -26.88 12.35 -5.10
CA HIS A 210 -28.11 11.74 -5.64
C HIS A 210 -27.85 10.91 -6.92
N ASN A 211 -26.80 10.07 -6.92
CA ASN A 211 -26.39 9.25 -8.07
C ASN A 211 -25.96 10.05 -9.32
N LYS A 212 -25.59 11.34 -9.17
CA LYS A 212 -25.06 12.18 -10.25
C LYS A 212 -23.73 12.82 -9.87
N ARG A 213 -22.82 12.90 -10.84
CA ARG A 213 -21.55 13.59 -10.71
C ARG A 213 -21.76 15.06 -10.37
N THR A 214 -21.02 15.58 -9.39
CA THR A 214 -21.04 17.01 -9.06
C THR A 214 -20.55 17.86 -10.23
N ALA A 215 -20.94 19.14 -10.26
CA ALA A 215 -20.49 20.06 -11.30
C ALA A 215 -18.95 20.20 -11.34
N GLY A 216 -18.30 20.25 -10.18
CA GLY A 216 -16.83 20.30 -10.08
C GLY A 216 -16.16 19.07 -10.68
N PHE A 217 -16.71 17.87 -10.43
CA PHE A 217 -16.17 16.64 -10.99
C PHE A 217 -16.35 16.56 -12.52
N ASN A 218 -17.49 17.05 -13.04
CA ASN A 218 -17.67 17.17 -14.49
C ASN A 218 -16.68 18.17 -15.11
N ALA A 219 -16.39 19.28 -14.42
CA ALA A 219 -15.38 20.24 -14.86
C ALA A 219 -13.96 19.63 -14.90
N VAL A 220 -13.61 18.77 -13.95
CA VAL A 220 -12.35 18.00 -13.99
C VAL A 220 -12.26 17.12 -15.24
N ILE A 221 -13.32 16.37 -15.55
CA ILE A 221 -13.36 15.53 -16.76
C ILE A 221 -13.17 16.39 -18.01
N GLN A 222 -13.92 17.49 -18.11
CA GLN A 222 -13.83 18.41 -19.24
C GLN A 222 -12.43 19.03 -19.39
N ALA A 223 -11.78 19.39 -18.28
CA ALA A 223 -10.42 19.94 -18.30
C ALA A 223 -9.40 18.91 -18.82
N LEU A 224 -9.50 17.65 -18.39
CA LEU A 224 -8.66 16.56 -18.88
C LEU A 224 -8.89 16.28 -20.37
N GLU A 225 -10.15 16.21 -20.79
CA GLU A 225 -10.52 16.02 -22.20
C GLU A 225 -10.02 17.16 -23.08
N ALA A 226 -10.18 18.41 -22.64
CA ALA A 226 -9.71 19.60 -23.35
C ALA A 226 -8.18 19.63 -23.51
N ALA A 227 -7.45 19.06 -22.55
CA ALA A 227 -6.00 18.89 -22.62
C ALA A 227 -5.56 17.67 -23.47
N GLY A 228 -6.50 16.95 -24.10
CA GLY A 228 -6.19 15.75 -24.91
C GLY A 228 -6.03 14.47 -24.10
N GLY A 229 -6.51 14.46 -22.86
CA GLY A 229 -6.58 13.28 -22.01
C GLY A 229 -7.48 12.20 -22.63
N LYS A 230 -7.05 10.95 -22.54
CA LYS A 230 -7.78 9.78 -23.03
C LYS A 230 -8.16 8.87 -21.87
N ALA A 231 -9.35 8.26 -21.93
CA ALA A 231 -9.81 7.31 -20.92
C ALA A 231 -8.91 6.07 -20.83
N SER A 232 -8.33 5.67 -21.96
CA SER A 232 -7.35 4.60 -22.08
C SER A 232 -6.33 4.97 -23.15
N VAL A 233 -5.11 4.46 -23.02
CA VAL A 233 -4.01 4.66 -23.96
C VAL A 233 -3.37 3.32 -24.30
N SER A 234 -2.73 3.23 -25.46
CA SER A 234 -1.97 2.03 -25.82
C SER A 234 -0.77 1.91 -24.88
N ILE A 235 -0.67 0.75 -24.23
CA ILE A 235 0.45 0.41 -23.35
C ILE A 235 1.44 -0.40 -24.19
N PRO A 236 2.72 0.00 -24.28
CA PRO A 236 3.73 -0.83 -24.91
C PRO A 236 4.04 -2.04 -24.02
N LEU A 237 4.32 -3.19 -24.63
CA LEU A 237 4.86 -4.33 -23.89
C LEU A 237 6.22 -3.93 -23.29
N SER A 238 6.41 -4.23 -22.02
CA SER A 238 7.64 -3.91 -21.28
C SER A 238 8.33 -5.20 -20.81
N ASP A 239 9.66 -5.16 -20.74
CA ASP A 239 10.43 -6.21 -20.10
C ASP A 239 10.33 -6.15 -18.57
N ASP A 240 10.06 -4.96 -18.02
CA ASP A 240 9.78 -4.76 -16.59
C ASP A 240 8.53 -5.57 -16.19
N VAL A 241 8.72 -6.44 -15.20
CA VAL A 241 7.70 -7.37 -14.71
C VAL A 241 6.61 -6.67 -13.87
N PHE A 242 6.89 -5.45 -13.41
CA PHE A 242 5.96 -4.63 -12.64
C PHE A 242 5.20 -3.62 -13.50
N ALA A 243 5.58 -3.46 -14.77
CA ALA A 243 4.90 -2.55 -15.67
C ALA A 243 3.50 -3.09 -16.05
N PRO A 244 2.50 -2.20 -16.26
CA PRO A 244 1.20 -2.59 -16.76
C PRO A 244 1.30 -3.43 -18.04
N TYR A 245 0.64 -4.58 -18.04
CA TYR A 245 0.65 -5.53 -19.15
C TYR A 245 -0.45 -5.16 -20.15
N PRO A 246 -0.12 -4.98 -21.44
CA PRO A 246 -1.08 -4.57 -22.44
C PRO A 246 -2.13 -5.66 -22.73
N ILE A 247 -3.36 -5.24 -22.96
CA ILE A 247 -4.49 -6.13 -23.27
C ILE A 247 -5.26 -5.62 -24.50
N ASP A 248 -5.93 -6.54 -25.19
CA ASP A 248 -7.01 -6.20 -26.12
C ASP A 248 -8.32 -6.27 -25.34
N GLU A 249 -8.76 -5.12 -24.80
CA GLU A 249 -9.98 -5.04 -23.98
C GLU A 249 -11.22 -5.51 -24.74
N ASP A 250 -11.35 -5.15 -26.02
CA ASP A 250 -12.52 -5.50 -26.81
C ASP A 250 -12.59 -7.02 -27.05
N ALA A 251 -11.45 -7.64 -27.38
CA ALA A 251 -11.36 -9.09 -27.49
C ALA A 251 -11.67 -9.78 -26.17
N PHE A 252 -11.09 -9.32 -25.06
CA PHE A 252 -11.32 -9.89 -23.73
C PHE A 252 -12.79 -9.80 -23.31
N ARG A 253 -13.42 -8.62 -23.44
CA ARG A 253 -14.85 -8.43 -23.12
C ARG A 253 -15.78 -9.25 -23.99
N LYS A 254 -15.45 -9.40 -25.28
CA LYS A 254 -16.21 -10.22 -26.20
C LYS A 254 -16.24 -11.67 -25.72
N VAL A 255 -15.08 -12.24 -25.42
CA VAL A 255 -14.99 -13.64 -24.95
C VAL A 255 -15.68 -13.82 -23.59
N LEU A 256 -15.50 -12.88 -22.65
CA LEU A 256 -16.24 -12.90 -21.37
C LEU A 256 -17.76 -12.96 -21.59
N THR A 257 -18.27 -12.15 -22.52
CA THR A 257 -19.70 -12.10 -22.85
C THR A 257 -20.19 -13.40 -23.47
N GLU A 258 -19.43 -13.96 -24.41
CA GLU A 258 -19.73 -15.24 -25.06
C GLU A 258 -19.77 -16.40 -24.05
N GLN A 259 -18.86 -16.38 -23.07
CA GLN A 259 -18.81 -17.36 -21.97
C GLN A 259 -19.77 -17.05 -20.81
N LYS A 260 -20.56 -15.97 -20.90
CA LYS A 260 -21.46 -15.48 -19.83
C LYS A 260 -20.74 -15.14 -18.51
N GLN A 261 -19.44 -14.90 -18.56
CA GLN A 261 -18.63 -14.45 -17.44
C GLN A 261 -18.76 -12.93 -17.26
N LYS A 262 -18.58 -12.45 -16.03
CA LYS A 262 -18.57 -11.02 -15.71
C LYS A 262 -17.44 -10.73 -14.73
N LEU A 263 -16.79 -9.58 -14.93
CA LEU A 263 -15.91 -8.99 -13.92
C LEU A 263 -16.78 -8.40 -12.80
N SER A 264 -16.22 -8.29 -11.59
CA SER A 264 -16.88 -7.64 -10.45
C SER A 264 -17.22 -6.16 -10.70
N PHE A 265 -16.61 -5.56 -11.72
CA PHE A 265 -16.85 -4.19 -12.17
C PHE A 265 -17.28 -4.10 -13.64
N LYS A 266 -17.84 -2.94 -14.00
CA LYS A 266 -18.39 -2.66 -15.35
C LYS A 266 -17.66 -1.55 -16.12
N HIS A 267 -16.64 -0.94 -15.51
CA HIS A 267 -15.87 0.14 -16.15
C HIS A 267 -14.82 -0.44 -17.11
N ALA A 268 -14.34 0.40 -18.04
CA ALA A 268 -13.30 0.04 -19.02
C ALA A 268 -11.95 -0.24 -18.33
N ILE A 269 -11.17 -1.18 -18.86
CA ILE A 269 -9.89 -1.62 -18.28
C ILE A 269 -8.72 -1.26 -19.18
N ALA A 270 -7.61 -0.86 -18.56
CA ALA A 270 -6.42 -0.41 -19.29
C ALA A 270 -5.32 -1.47 -19.39
N SER A 271 -5.25 -2.42 -18.46
CA SER A 271 -4.19 -3.44 -18.40
C SER A 271 -4.67 -4.74 -17.77
N ALA A 272 -3.86 -5.79 -17.85
CA ALA A 272 -4.11 -7.04 -17.14
C ALA A 272 -4.10 -6.83 -15.61
N GLN A 273 -3.24 -5.96 -15.08
CA GLN A 273 -3.18 -5.61 -13.65
C GLN A 273 -4.49 -4.97 -13.18
N GLU A 274 -5.17 -4.21 -14.03
CA GLU A 274 -6.51 -3.71 -13.72
C GLU A 274 -7.55 -4.84 -13.81
N ALA A 275 -7.48 -5.67 -14.85
CA ALA A 275 -8.40 -6.80 -15.05
C ALA A 275 -8.43 -7.75 -13.85
N ILE A 276 -7.25 -8.06 -13.29
CA ILE A 276 -7.11 -9.04 -12.20
C ILE A 276 -7.74 -8.60 -10.88
N THR A 277 -7.97 -7.29 -10.72
CA THR A 277 -8.71 -6.78 -9.54
C THR A 277 -10.18 -7.16 -9.55
N GLY A 278 -10.69 -7.70 -10.67
CA GLY A 278 -12.07 -8.14 -10.82
C GLY A 278 -12.25 -9.64 -10.98
N LEU A 279 -11.20 -10.44 -10.80
CA LEU A 279 -11.22 -11.91 -10.92
C LEU A 279 -11.60 -12.54 -9.58
N HIS A 280 -12.72 -12.10 -9.02
CA HIS A 280 -13.29 -12.66 -7.80
C HIS A 280 -14.01 -13.98 -8.11
N GLY A 281 -13.84 -14.98 -7.26
CA GLY A 281 -14.57 -16.25 -7.32
C GLY A 281 -15.88 -16.20 -6.54
N TYR A 282 -15.93 -15.41 -5.47
CA TYR A 282 -17.05 -15.35 -4.52
C TYR A 282 -17.29 -16.75 -3.91
N GLY A 283 -16.19 -17.42 -3.56
CA GLY A 283 -16.18 -18.81 -3.14
C GLY A 283 -16.20 -19.87 -4.25
N ASP A 284 -16.35 -19.50 -5.53
CA ASP A 284 -16.18 -20.44 -6.66
C ASP A 284 -14.82 -20.23 -7.37
N PRO A 285 -13.85 -21.15 -7.18
CA PRO A 285 -12.53 -21.01 -7.79
C PRO A 285 -12.56 -21.16 -9.31
N ALA A 286 -13.53 -21.92 -9.86
CA ALA A 286 -13.66 -22.10 -11.31
C ALA A 286 -14.10 -20.81 -12.00
N GLU A 287 -14.89 -19.96 -11.32
CA GLU A 287 -15.24 -18.64 -11.83
C GLU A 287 -14.01 -17.74 -11.97
N ALA A 288 -13.16 -17.66 -10.94
CA ALA A 288 -11.99 -16.80 -10.93
C ALA A 288 -10.94 -17.27 -11.95
N LEU A 289 -10.62 -18.57 -11.94
CA LEU A 289 -9.67 -19.19 -12.86
C LEU A 289 -10.16 -19.12 -14.31
N GLY A 290 -11.43 -19.37 -14.58
CA GLY A 290 -12.00 -19.27 -15.92
C GLY A 290 -11.91 -17.86 -16.52
N LYS A 291 -12.06 -16.81 -15.69
CA LYS A 291 -11.86 -15.41 -16.14
C LYS A 291 -10.37 -15.15 -16.44
N LEU A 292 -9.44 -15.72 -15.67
CA LEU A 292 -8.00 -15.63 -15.92
C LEU A 292 -7.58 -16.40 -17.19
N GLU A 293 -8.18 -17.55 -17.47
CA GLU A 293 -7.98 -18.29 -18.73
C GLU A 293 -8.44 -17.47 -19.93
N THR A 294 -9.63 -16.86 -19.84
CA THR A 294 -10.12 -15.94 -20.88
C THR A 294 -9.18 -14.76 -21.10
N LEU A 295 -8.60 -14.21 -20.03
CA LEU A 295 -7.59 -13.16 -20.13
C LEU A 295 -6.35 -13.69 -20.86
N ARG A 296 -5.78 -14.82 -20.43
CA ARG A 296 -4.63 -15.48 -21.06
C ARG A 296 -4.85 -15.69 -22.56
N ASP A 297 -5.99 -16.26 -22.94
CA ASP A 297 -6.28 -16.68 -24.31
C ASP A 297 -6.52 -15.50 -25.27
N THR A 298 -6.73 -14.30 -24.72
CA THR A 298 -6.91 -13.06 -25.49
C THR A 298 -5.63 -12.23 -25.59
N LEU A 299 -4.56 -12.63 -24.90
CA LEU A 299 -3.25 -11.99 -25.04
C LEU A 299 -2.63 -12.37 -26.39
N THR A 300 -2.08 -11.36 -27.06
CA THR A 300 -1.42 -11.51 -28.38
C THR A 300 0.07 -11.80 -28.28
N THR A 301 0.61 -11.82 -27.06
CA THR A 301 2.03 -11.97 -26.76
C THR A 301 2.28 -13.37 -26.19
N PRO A 302 3.41 -14.02 -26.52
CA PRO A 302 3.71 -15.34 -25.98
C PRO A 302 4.02 -15.28 -24.48
N PRO A 303 3.74 -16.35 -23.72
CA PRO A 303 4.13 -16.43 -22.31
C PRO A 303 5.65 -16.41 -22.18
N ARG A 304 6.15 -15.78 -21.11
CA ARG A 304 7.58 -15.68 -20.83
C ARG A 304 7.89 -16.20 -19.43
N LYS A 305 9.07 -16.82 -19.25
CA LYS A 305 9.58 -17.17 -17.93
C LYS A 305 10.32 -15.98 -17.32
N VAL A 306 10.01 -15.66 -16.06
CA VAL A 306 10.67 -14.61 -15.27
C VAL A 306 11.25 -15.21 -14.00
N HIS A 307 12.44 -14.75 -13.61
CA HIS A 307 13.08 -15.10 -12.34
C HIS A 307 13.46 -13.83 -11.58
N ILE A 308 12.77 -13.57 -10.48
CA ILE A 308 13.04 -12.47 -9.54
C ILE A 308 14.00 -13.00 -8.48
N LYS A 309 15.19 -12.40 -8.38
CA LYS A 309 16.32 -12.90 -7.56
C LYS A 309 16.35 -12.35 -6.13
N GLU A 310 15.19 -11.94 -5.63
CA GLU A 310 15.03 -11.34 -4.31
C GLU A 310 13.61 -11.57 -3.79
N PRO A 311 13.41 -11.53 -2.45
CA PRO A 311 12.08 -11.64 -1.87
C PRO A 311 11.16 -10.55 -2.42
N LEU A 312 9.90 -10.90 -2.64
CA LEU A 312 8.95 -10.02 -3.27
C LEU A 312 7.84 -9.63 -2.29
N ASN A 313 7.67 -8.32 -2.08
CA ASN A 313 6.58 -7.77 -1.29
C ASN A 313 5.63 -6.96 -2.19
N LEU A 314 4.44 -7.49 -2.43
CA LEU A 314 3.47 -6.95 -3.37
C LEU A 314 2.40 -6.12 -2.67
N ARG A 315 2.51 -4.80 -2.82
CA ARG A 315 1.51 -3.81 -2.35
C ARG A 315 0.67 -3.20 -3.47
N SER A 316 0.82 -3.72 -4.69
CA SER A 316 0.05 -3.37 -5.89
C SER A 316 -0.38 -4.65 -6.63
N ALA A 317 -1.41 -4.54 -7.47
CA ALA A 317 -1.86 -5.68 -8.29
C ALA A 317 -0.73 -6.17 -9.20
N PHE A 318 -0.49 -7.47 -9.23
CA PHE A 318 0.60 -8.09 -9.97
C PHE A 318 0.06 -9.13 -10.96
N PHE A 319 0.35 -8.94 -12.25
CA PHE A 319 -0.01 -9.88 -13.30
C PHE A 319 1.25 -10.31 -14.06
N HIS A 320 1.36 -11.61 -14.32
CA HIS A 320 2.41 -12.14 -15.20
C HIS A 320 1.87 -13.19 -16.18
N HIS A 321 2.22 -13.02 -17.46
CA HIS A 321 1.91 -13.98 -18.51
C HIS A 321 3.08 -14.96 -18.74
N GLY A 322 2.93 -16.18 -18.24
CA GLY A 322 3.94 -17.25 -18.28
C GLY A 322 4.39 -17.67 -16.89
N ASP A 323 5.58 -18.26 -16.81
CA ASP A 323 6.11 -18.83 -15.57
C ASP A 323 6.82 -17.77 -14.72
N LEU A 324 6.65 -17.85 -13.41
CA LEU A 324 7.27 -16.96 -12.43
C LEU A 324 8.10 -17.76 -11.41
N GLU A 325 9.34 -17.35 -11.22
CA GLU A 325 10.24 -17.88 -10.19
C GLU A 325 10.71 -16.74 -9.28
N VAL A 326 10.67 -16.94 -7.96
CA VAL A 326 11.05 -15.93 -6.94
C VAL A 326 12.02 -16.56 -5.95
N ASP A 327 13.16 -15.91 -5.73
CA ASP A 327 14.11 -16.27 -4.68
C ASP A 327 13.66 -15.67 -3.34
N GLY A 328 13.50 -16.49 -2.30
CA GLY A 328 13.02 -16.03 -0.99
C GLY A 328 11.50 -15.95 -0.91
N ASP A 329 10.99 -15.13 0.02
CA ASP A 329 9.57 -15.07 0.33
C ASP A 329 8.77 -14.24 -0.69
N LEU A 330 7.50 -14.62 -0.89
CA LEU A 330 6.51 -13.90 -1.68
C LEU A 330 5.36 -13.45 -0.77
N ASP A 331 5.34 -12.17 -0.38
CA ASP A 331 4.26 -11.56 0.41
C ASP A 331 3.26 -10.85 -0.52
N ILE A 332 2.06 -11.41 -0.61
CA ILE A 332 0.96 -10.97 -1.46
C ILE A 332 -0.03 -10.18 -0.59
N GLY A 333 -0.05 -8.86 -0.79
CA GLY A 333 -1.01 -7.96 -0.13
C GLY A 333 -2.07 -7.37 -1.06
N LYS A 334 -2.07 -7.74 -2.34
CA LYS A 334 -2.96 -7.25 -3.42
C LYS A 334 -3.21 -8.33 -4.47
N PRO A 335 -4.22 -8.18 -5.34
CA PRO A 335 -4.52 -9.15 -6.38
C PRO A 335 -3.28 -9.61 -7.15
N PHE A 336 -3.12 -10.93 -7.24
CA PHE A 336 -1.98 -11.59 -7.85
C PHE A 336 -2.48 -12.63 -8.85
N ALA A 337 -2.01 -12.54 -10.09
CA ALA A 337 -2.40 -13.49 -11.12
C ALA A 337 -1.23 -13.90 -12.01
N VAL A 338 -1.08 -15.22 -12.21
CA VAL A 338 -0.04 -15.79 -13.06
C VAL A 338 -0.64 -16.85 -13.98
N THR A 339 -0.37 -16.74 -15.28
CA THR A 339 -0.96 -17.67 -16.26
C THR A 339 -0.16 -18.96 -16.46
N GLY A 340 1.03 -19.08 -15.85
CA GLY A 340 1.91 -20.24 -15.88
C GLY A 340 2.21 -20.79 -14.50
N ASP A 341 3.31 -21.55 -14.38
CA ASP A 341 3.75 -22.12 -13.10
C ASP A 341 4.43 -21.06 -12.21
N VAL A 342 4.24 -21.17 -10.90
CA VAL A 342 4.86 -20.30 -9.88
C VAL A 342 5.78 -21.13 -8.99
N ILE A 343 7.03 -20.70 -8.87
CA ILE A 343 8.03 -21.31 -7.98
C ILE A 343 8.53 -20.24 -7.02
N VAL A 344 8.43 -20.48 -5.73
CA VAL A 344 8.90 -19.58 -4.68
C VAL A 344 9.88 -20.34 -3.79
N HIS A 345 11.14 -19.91 -3.75
CA HIS A 345 12.18 -20.52 -2.92
C HIS A 345 12.13 -20.01 -1.47
N GLY A 346 10.92 -20.00 -0.90
CA GLY A 346 10.60 -19.37 0.38
C GLY A 346 9.14 -19.59 0.77
N VAL A 347 8.64 -18.74 1.65
CA VAL A 347 7.24 -18.76 2.08
C VAL A 347 6.39 -17.93 1.11
N VAL A 348 5.25 -18.47 0.71
CA VAL A 348 4.17 -17.68 0.11
C VAL A 348 3.26 -17.22 1.23
N TRP A 349 3.18 -15.91 1.39
CA TRP A 349 2.35 -15.27 2.40
C TRP A 349 1.25 -14.49 1.72
N ASP A 350 0.02 -14.92 1.88
CA ASP A 350 -1.13 -14.14 1.46
C ASP A 350 -1.77 -13.48 2.69
N SER A 351 -1.47 -12.18 2.88
CA SER A 351 -1.84 -11.39 4.06
C SER A 351 -2.86 -10.28 3.79
N GLY A 352 -3.30 -10.13 2.54
CA GLY A 352 -4.27 -9.09 2.18
C GLY A 352 -5.68 -9.50 2.61
N ASN A 353 -6.39 -8.61 3.32
CA ASN A 353 -7.86 -8.73 3.37
C ASN A 353 -8.39 -8.69 1.92
N ASP A 354 -9.23 -9.65 1.54
CA ASP A 354 -9.77 -9.80 0.18
C ASP A 354 -8.69 -9.89 -0.92
N SER A 355 -7.51 -10.43 -0.62
CA SER A 355 -6.54 -10.76 -1.65
C SER A 355 -7.13 -11.78 -2.62
N LEU A 356 -6.86 -11.57 -3.91
CA LEU A 356 -7.31 -12.42 -5.00
C LEU A 356 -6.07 -13.05 -5.64
N VAL A 357 -5.77 -14.30 -5.29
CA VAL A 357 -4.65 -15.05 -5.83
C VAL A 357 -5.16 -16.07 -6.84
N ASN A 358 -4.73 -15.94 -8.09
CA ASN A 358 -5.17 -16.80 -9.20
C ASN A 358 -3.97 -17.31 -10.00
N ILE A 359 -3.73 -18.62 -10.00
CA ILE A 359 -2.60 -19.25 -10.70
C ILE A 359 -3.13 -20.33 -11.64
N LEU A 360 -2.87 -20.22 -12.95
CA LEU A 360 -3.29 -21.25 -13.92
C LEU A 360 -2.34 -22.47 -13.97
N GLY A 361 -1.10 -22.31 -13.51
CA GLY A 361 -0.13 -23.39 -13.39
C GLY A 361 -0.14 -24.07 -12.03
N ASN A 362 1.00 -24.68 -11.70
CA ASN A 362 1.30 -25.22 -10.38
C ASN A 362 1.91 -24.15 -9.48
N LEU A 363 1.82 -24.33 -8.16
CA LEU A 363 2.56 -23.54 -7.18
C LEU A 363 3.54 -24.45 -6.42
N LYS A 364 4.81 -24.06 -6.36
CA LYS A 364 5.83 -24.71 -5.51
C LYS A 364 6.40 -23.72 -4.50
N CYS A 365 6.46 -24.11 -3.23
CA CYS A 365 6.98 -23.25 -2.16
C CYS A 365 7.57 -24.04 -0.98
N HIS A 366 8.22 -23.36 -0.02
CA HIS A 366 8.61 -23.98 1.24
C HIS A 366 7.44 -24.07 2.22
N GLY A 367 6.62 -23.02 2.28
CA GLY A 367 5.37 -23.00 3.03
C GLY A 367 4.38 -22.02 2.42
N LEU A 368 3.10 -22.26 2.63
CA LEU A 368 2.00 -21.41 2.17
C LEU A 368 1.12 -21.02 3.36
N TYR A 369 0.97 -19.71 3.57
CA TYR A 369 -0.07 -19.15 4.41
C TYR A 369 -1.08 -18.41 3.54
N SER A 370 -2.37 -18.68 3.73
CA SER A 370 -3.44 -17.95 3.04
C SER A 370 -4.56 -17.55 3.98
N SER A 371 -5.00 -16.30 3.86
CA SER A 371 -6.23 -15.80 4.47
C SER A 371 -7.20 -15.12 3.51
N GLY A 372 -6.91 -15.11 2.20
CA GLY A 372 -7.78 -14.58 1.15
C GLY A 372 -8.26 -15.65 0.15
N GLU A 373 -8.82 -15.21 -0.99
CA GLU A 373 -9.26 -16.13 -2.05
C GLU A 373 -8.04 -16.60 -2.84
N PHE A 374 -7.66 -17.86 -2.67
CA PHE A 374 -6.44 -18.44 -3.23
C PHE A 374 -6.75 -19.63 -4.11
N SER A 375 -6.76 -19.42 -5.42
CA SER A 375 -7.12 -20.42 -6.42
C SER A 375 -5.93 -20.79 -7.30
N VAL A 376 -5.59 -22.08 -7.33
CA VAL A 376 -4.56 -22.68 -8.20
C VAL A 376 -5.20 -23.73 -9.09
N ALA A 377 -5.13 -23.59 -10.41
CA ALA A 377 -5.80 -24.50 -11.34
C ALA A 377 -5.19 -25.92 -11.36
N LYS A 378 -3.94 -26.06 -10.94
CA LYS A 378 -3.24 -27.36 -10.85
C LYS A 378 -2.87 -27.67 -9.39
N ASP A 379 -1.65 -28.13 -9.14
CA ASP A 379 -1.24 -28.65 -7.85
C ASP A 379 -0.46 -27.58 -7.07
N ILE A 380 -0.59 -27.63 -5.73
CA ILE A 380 0.27 -26.92 -4.79
C ILE A 380 1.22 -27.94 -4.15
N GLU A 381 2.52 -27.67 -4.23
CA GLU A 381 3.56 -28.45 -3.55
C GLU A 381 4.31 -27.54 -2.58
N ALA A 382 4.02 -27.67 -1.29
CA ALA A 382 4.77 -27.03 -0.23
C ALA A 382 5.73 -28.04 0.41
N ARG A 383 6.95 -27.60 0.74
CA ARG A 383 7.92 -28.47 1.45
C ARG A 383 7.44 -28.85 2.85
N ASP A 384 7.03 -27.84 3.62
CA ASP A 384 6.80 -27.97 5.05
C ASP A 384 5.31 -27.87 5.40
N VAL A 385 4.74 -26.67 5.38
CA VAL A 385 3.38 -26.41 5.89
C VAL A 385 2.54 -25.65 4.88
N VAL A 386 1.29 -26.08 4.70
CA VAL A 386 0.21 -25.27 4.13
C VAL A 386 -0.77 -24.95 5.26
N LEU A 387 -1.07 -23.67 5.45
CA LEU A 387 -2.05 -23.19 6.42
C LEU A 387 -3.04 -22.27 5.70
N GLY A 388 -4.25 -22.77 5.49
CA GLY A 388 -5.41 -21.98 5.05
C GLY A 388 -6.22 -21.53 6.27
N TYR A 389 -6.46 -20.22 6.43
CA TYR A 389 -7.18 -19.65 7.57
C TYR A 389 -8.34 -18.77 7.10
N TYR A 390 -9.52 -18.91 7.70
CA TYR A 390 -10.76 -18.41 7.10
C TYR A 390 -11.42 -17.19 7.79
N ASN A 391 -11.88 -16.27 6.93
CA ASN A 391 -12.91 -15.25 7.13
C ASN A 391 -13.67 -15.12 5.77
N ASP A 392 -14.46 -16.14 5.37
CA ASP A 392 -15.25 -16.13 4.12
C ASP A 392 -14.47 -16.27 2.77
N HIS A 393 -13.25 -16.82 2.74
CA HIS A 393 -12.41 -16.96 1.52
C HIS A 393 -11.77 -18.34 1.21
N ILE A 394 -11.92 -18.86 -0.02
CA ILE A 394 -11.51 -20.23 -0.38
C ILE A 394 -10.00 -20.42 -0.64
N LEU A 395 -9.42 -21.54 -0.20
CA LEU A 395 -8.14 -22.10 -0.69
C LEU A 395 -8.41 -23.31 -1.60
N ALA A 396 -8.13 -23.17 -2.88
CA ALA A 396 -8.48 -24.16 -3.90
C ALA A 396 -7.28 -24.60 -4.75
N ALA A 397 -7.16 -25.92 -4.95
CA ALA A 397 -6.20 -26.52 -5.87
C ALA A 397 -6.66 -27.92 -6.29
N LYS A 398 -6.11 -28.47 -7.38
CA LYS A 398 -6.40 -29.87 -7.72
C LYS A 398 -5.87 -30.84 -6.66
N THR A 399 -4.64 -30.65 -6.22
CA THR A 399 -4.03 -31.44 -5.15
C THR A 399 -3.05 -30.58 -4.35
N ILE A 400 -3.12 -30.67 -3.03
CA ILE A 400 -2.20 -30.00 -2.10
C ILE A 400 -1.29 -31.07 -1.48
N ARG A 401 0.02 -30.91 -1.69
CA ARG A 401 1.07 -31.76 -1.11
C ARG A 401 1.92 -30.97 -0.15
N ALA A 402 2.04 -31.45 1.09
CA ALA A 402 2.91 -30.88 2.10
C ALA A 402 3.27 -31.91 3.17
N ARG A 403 4.24 -31.60 4.04
CA ARG A 403 4.44 -32.40 5.25
C ARG A 403 3.24 -32.24 6.18
N VAL A 404 2.76 -31.01 6.37
CA VAL A 404 1.56 -30.70 7.15
C VAL A 404 0.62 -29.80 6.37
N VAL A 405 -0.66 -30.15 6.35
CA VAL A 405 -1.75 -29.27 5.88
C VAL A 405 -2.66 -28.98 7.06
N ILE A 406 -2.92 -27.69 7.29
CA ILE A 406 -3.84 -27.18 8.31
C ILE A 406 -4.85 -26.30 7.58
N GLU A 407 -6.12 -26.63 7.65
CA GLU A 407 -7.16 -26.01 6.81
C GLU A 407 -8.50 -25.89 7.52
N ASP A 408 -9.46 -25.23 6.89
CA ASP A 408 -10.86 -25.11 7.34
C ASP A 408 -11.75 -25.81 6.30
N ASP A 409 -12.42 -26.89 6.70
CA ASP A 409 -13.18 -27.76 5.79
C ASP A 409 -14.29 -26.99 5.04
N HIS A 410 -14.78 -25.86 5.56
CA HIS A 410 -15.79 -25.03 4.90
C HIS A 410 -15.26 -24.19 3.72
N ALA A 411 -13.94 -24.17 3.57
CA ALA A 411 -13.19 -23.18 2.80
C ALA A 411 -12.10 -23.79 1.91
N PHE A 412 -11.99 -25.11 1.91
CA PHE A 412 -10.87 -25.82 1.32
C PHE A 412 -11.36 -26.73 0.20
N ASP A 413 -10.94 -26.45 -1.04
CA ASP A 413 -11.31 -27.24 -2.22
C ASP A 413 -10.06 -27.83 -2.87
N ALA A 414 -9.55 -28.91 -2.26
CA ALA A 414 -8.47 -29.68 -2.83
C ALA A 414 -8.42 -31.13 -2.35
N ARG A 415 -7.84 -32.01 -3.17
CA ARG A 415 -7.36 -33.31 -2.66
C ARG A 415 -6.10 -33.09 -1.82
N THR A 416 -6.11 -33.54 -0.57
CA THR A 416 -4.92 -33.46 0.29
C THR A 416 -4.06 -34.72 0.22
N GLU A 417 -2.76 -34.54 0.00
CA GLU A 417 -1.72 -35.57 0.06
C GLU A 417 -0.62 -35.11 1.04
N ALA A 418 -0.88 -35.27 2.35
CA ALA A 418 0.02 -34.80 3.42
C ALA A 418 0.37 -35.92 4.42
N GLN A 419 1.50 -35.77 5.12
CA GLN A 419 1.86 -36.70 6.21
C GLN A 419 0.96 -36.48 7.42
N HIS A 420 0.61 -35.22 7.68
CA HIS A 420 -0.34 -34.81 8.71
C HIS A 420 -1.36 -33.84 8.10
N HIS A 421 -2.64 -34.04 8.41
CA HIS A 421 -3.74 -33.20 7.96
C HIS A 421 -4.58 -32.83 9.18
N PHE A 422 -4.82 -31.54 9.38
CA PHE A 422 -5.58 -31.00 10.51
C PHE A 422 -6.64 -30.02 10.02
N ASP A 423 -7.87 -30.22 10.48
CA ASP A 423 -8.96 -29.27 10.31
C ASP A 423 -8.99 -28.28 11.49
N ILE A 424 -9.09 -26.99 11.18
CA ILE A 424 -9.02 -25.87 12.11
C ILE A 424 -10.30 -25.74 12.91
N ASP A 425 -11.47 -26.13 12.38
CA ASP A 425 -12.73 -26.08 13.11
C ASP A 425 -12.71 -27.09 14.25
N THR A 426 -12.24 -28.29 13.95
CA THR A 426 -11.95 -29.35 14.93
C THR A 426 -10.95 -28.88 16.01
N TYR A 427 -9.98 -28.04 15.63
CA TYR A 427 -8.93 -27.49 16.50
C TYR A 427 -9.40 -26.29 17.36
N ALA A 428 -10.20 -25.37 16.83
CA ALA A 428 -10.60 -24.13 17.49
C ALA A 428 -11.79 -24.32 18.45
N GLN A 429 -12.66 -25.29 18.17
CA GLN A 429 -13.89 -25.53 18.93
C GLN A 429 -13.72 -26.58 20.05
N GLY A 430 -12.51 -27.12 20.24
CA GLY A 430 -12.24 -28.13 21.29
C GLY A 430 -12.89 -29.49 21.05
N TYR A 431 -13.47 -29.73 19.86
CA TYR A 431 -14.12 -30.99 19.50
C TYR A 431 -13.14 -32.05 18.97
N GLY A 432 -11.89 -31.69 18.70
CA GLY A 432 -10.84 -32.62 18.29
C GLY A 432 -10.12 -33.25 19.47
N ASP A 433 -10.46 -34.50 19.80
CA ASP A 433 -9.72 -35.31 20.77
C ASP A 433 -8.22 -35.37 20.39
N GLY A 434 -7.38 -34.55 21.04
CA GLY A 434 -5.92 -34.61 20.97
C GLY A 434 -5.23 -33.85 19.82
N VAL A 435 -5.91 -32.99 19.05
CA VAL A 435 -5.26 -32.22 17.96
C VAL A 435 -4.16 -31.30 18.50
N GLY A 436 -4.44 -30.55 19.57
CA GLY A 436 -3.44 -29.69 20.23
C GLY A 436 -2.21 -30.47 20.71
N ASP A 437 -2.39 -31.69 21.21
CA ASP A 437 -1.28 -32.53 21.65
C ASP A 437 -0.49 -33.13 20.47
N GLN A 438 -1.15 -33.46 19.37
CA GLN A 438 -0.49 -33.87 18.13
C GLN A 438 0.35 -32.73 17.55
N LEU A 439 -0.17 -31.50 17.56
CA LEU A 439 0.57 -30.31 17.15
C LEU A 439 1.76 -30.05 18.08
N LYS A 440 1.59 -30.14 19.41
CA LYS A 440 2.69 -30.06 20.38
C LYS A 440 3.76 -31.12 20.12
N ALA A 441 3.36 -32.36 19.85
CA ALA A 441 4.29 -33.46 19.60
C ALA A 441 5.04 -33.28 18.27
N LEU A 442 4.40 -32.66 17.28
CA LEU A 442 4.94 -32.50 15.93
C LEU A 442 5.83 -31.26 15.79
N PHE A 443 5.41 -30.12 16.35
CA PHE A 443 6.06 -28.82 16.19
C PHE A 443 6.96 -28.46 17.38
N VAL A 444 8.02 -27.68 17.11
CA VAL A 444 8.89 -27.11 18.16
C VAL A 444 8.13 -26.10 19.02
N ASP A 445 8.54 -25.91 20.28
CA ASP A 445 7.82 -25.03 21.22
C ASP A 445 7.76 -23.58 20.73
N GLU A 446 8.76 -23.11 19.98
CA GLU A 446 8.84 -21.71 19.52
C GLU A 446 7.83 -21.34 18.43
N VAL A 447 7.06 -22.29 17.91
CA VAL A 447 5.96 -22.01 16.96
C VAL A 447 4.59 -22.23 17.58
N LEU A 448 4.54 -22.46 18.89
CA LEU A 448 3.32 -22.62 19.67
C LEU A 448 3.07 -21.34 20.48
N GLU A 449 1.83 -20.90 20.53
CA GLU A 449 1.41 -19.80 21.39
C GLU A 449 1.59 -20.21 22.86
N PRO A 450 2.03 -19.29 23.74
CA PRO A 450 2.06 -19.55 25.16
C PRO A 450 0.62 -19.79 25.66
N ALA A 451 0.43 -20.79 26.51
CA ALA A 451 -0.88 -21.04 27.12
C ALA A 451 -1.34 -19.78 27.87
N GLU A 452 -2.54 -19.27 27.56
CA GLU A 452 -3.17 -18.26 28.40
C GLU A 452 -3.54 -18.92 29.73
N GLU A 453 -3.03 -18.39 30.85
CA GLU A 453 -3.50 -18.76 32.18
C GLU A 453 -4.91 -18.16 32.35
N THR A 454 -5.95 -18.92 32.04
CA THR A 454 -7.32 -18.58 32.43
C THR A 454 -7.54 -19.00 33.89
N ASP A 455 -8.18 -18.12 34.68
CA ASP A 455 -8.45 -18.33 36.12
C ASP A 455 -9.42 -19.50 36.42
N ASP A 456 -9.90 -20.20 35.38
CA ASP A 456 -10.76 -21.37 35.50
C ASP A 456 -9.91 -22.65 35.43
N GLU A 457 -9.62 -23.23 36.60
CA GLU A 457 -9.01 -24.55 36.76
C GLU A 457 -9.97 -25.66 36.27
N GLU A 458 -10.11 -25.85 34.97
CA GLU A 458 -10.46 -27.12 34.32
C GLU A 458 -10.29 -26.94 32.79
N ASP A 459 -9.24 -27.57 32.24
CA ASP A 459 -8.83 -27.62 30.83
C ASP A 459 -8.22 -26.32 30.25
N GLY A 460 -6.89 -26.16 30.44
CA GLY A 460 -6.14 -25.11 29.75
C GLY A 460 -6.30 -25.20 28.23
N GLU A 461 -6.34 -24.05 27.54
CA GLU A 461 -6.58 -24.00 26.10
C GLU A 461 -5.60 -24.92 25.33
N PRO A 462 -6.07 -25.65 24.28
CA PRO A 462 -5.20 -26.46 23.46
C PRO A 462 -4.08 -25.58 22.85
N ALA A 463 -2.86 -26.11 22.74
CA ALA A 463 -1.76 -25.31 22.17
C ALA A 463 -2.13 -24.84 20.77
N ARG A 464 -2.02 -23.53 20.58
CA ARG A 464 -2.26 -22.91 19.29
C ARG A 464 -0.96 -22.71 18.52
N ILE A 465 -1.00 -22.74 17.20
CA ILE A 465 0.15 -22.39 16.35
C ILE A 465 0.26 -20.87 16.29
N ASP A 466 1.42 -20.35 16.68
CA ASP A 466 1.82 -18.98 16.34
C ASP A 466 2.23 -18.99 14.86
N LYS A 467 1.27 -18.59 14.01
CA LYS A 467 1.43 -18.54 12.56
C LYS A 467 2.61 -17.64 12.16
N GLY A 468 2.79 -16.53 12.87
CA GLY A 468 3.89 -15.60 12.65
C GLY A 468 5.24 -16.26 12.90
N ALA A 469 5.40 -16.89 14.06
CA ALA A 469 6.62 -17.60 14.42
C ALA A 469 6.90 -18.79 13.49
N LEU A 470 5.87 -19.58 13.16
CA LEU A 470 5.97 -20.75 12.28
C LEU A 470 6.58 -20.39 10.93
N PHE A 471 5.92 -19.49 10.20
CA PHE A 471 6.36 -19.17 8.85
C PHE A 471 7.62 -18.29 8.83
N ASN A 472 7.88 -17.50 9.87
CA ASN A 472 9.18 -16.81 10.03
C ASN A 472 10.35 -17.81 10.14
N ARG A 473 10.14 -18.93 10.86
CA ARG A 473 11.14 -20.00 10.92
C ARG A 473 11.31 -20.72 9.60
N ILE A 474 10.21 -21.04 8.89
CA ILE A 474 10.28 -21.64 7.53
C ILE A 474 11.07 -20.74 6.58
N SER A 475 10.78 -19.43 6.57
CA SER A 475 11.49 -18.41 5.80
C SER A 475 12.99 -18.39 6.09
N LYS A 476 13.38 -18.51 7.37
CA LYS A 476 14.78 -18.57 7.81
C LYS A 476 15.44 -19.95 7.63
N GLY A 477 14.73 -20.95 7.13
CA GLY A 477 15.21 -22.33 7.03
C GLY A 477 15.48 -22.99 8.38
N LEU A 478 14.84 -22.50 9.45
CA LEU A 478 14.95 -23.06 10.79
C LEU A 478 14.01 -24.27 10.93
N PRO A 479 14.36 -25.28 11.75
CA PRO A 479 13.47 -26.40 12.03
C PRO A 479 12.16 -25.92 12.64
N VAL A 480 11.04 -26.42 12.11
CA VAL A 480 9.70 -26.21 12.69
C VAL A 480 9.11 -27.48 13.29
N PHE A 481 9.64 -28.65 12.89
CA PHE A 481 9.23 -29.95 13.41
C PHE A 481 10.24 -30.48 14.43
N ARG A 482 9.75 -31.23 15.42
CA ARG A 482 10.60 -32.06 16.29
C ARG A 482 11.23 -33.21 15.48
N GLU A 483 12.36 -33.71 15.97
CA GLU A 483 13.08 -34.86 15.38
C GLU A 483 12.35 -36.19 15.59
#